data_AF-A0AAW1ZH20-F1
#
_entry.id   AF-A0AAW1ZH20-F1
#
_cell.length_a   1.000
_cell.length_b   1.000
_cell.length_c   1.000
_cell.angle_alpha   90.00
_cell.angle_beta   90.00
_cell.angle_gamma   90.00
#
_symmetry.space_group_name_H-M   'P 1'
#
loop_
_entity.id
_entity.type
_entity.pdbx_description
1 polymer ?
#
loop_
_entity_poly.entity_id
_entity_poly.type
_entity_poly.pdbx_seq_one_letter_code
_entity_poly.pdbx_strand_id
1 'polypeptide(L)' 'MLKAQFECLGLAVYEKALKRRERTKQREMELWNTSLTLVRREALRRLLEQERQVHIRELSNTGLAIYQQRA' A
#
# COMPACT_ATOMS: atom_id res chain seq x y z
N MET A 1 -48.16 -17.64 -7.97
CA MET A 1 -47.10 -17.11 -8.88
C MET A 1 -46.36 -15.91 -8.29
N LEU A 2 -47.05 -14.85 -7.85
CA LEU A 2 -46.40 -13.62 -7.36
C LEU A 2 -45.40 -13.86 -6.20
N LYS A 3 -45.76 -14.69 -5.21
CA LYS A 3 -44.92 -14.95 -4.03
C LYS A 3 -43.52 -15.51 -4.37
N ALA A 4 -43.46 -16.48 -5.28
CA ALA A 4 -42.21 -17.05 -5.76
C ALA A 4 -41.36 -16.05 -6.57
N GLN A 5 -42.01 -15.13 -7.30
CA GLN A 5 -41.30 -14.05 -8.02
C GLN A 5 -40.68 -13.03 -7.06
N PHE A 6 -41.39 -12.68 -5.97
CA PHE A 6 -40.86 -11.80 -4.92
C PHE A 6 -39.70 -12.44 -4.14
N GLU A 7 -39.78 -13.74 -3.85
CA GLU A 7 -38.70 -14.50 -3.20
C GLU A 7 -37.44 -14.55 -4.08
N CYS A 8 -37.59 -14.83 -5.39
CA CYS A 8 -36.46 -14.79 -6.34
C CYS A 8 -35.83 -13.39 -6.47
N LEU A 9 -36.63 -12.33 -6.48
CA LEU A 9 -36.12 -10.95 -6.52
C LEU A 9 -35.37 -10.59 -5.22
N GLY A 10 -35.89 -11.03 -4.06
CA GLY A 10 -35.22 -10.85 -2.77
C GLY A 10 -33.85 -11.52 -2.71
N LEU A 11 -33.74 -12.75 -3.22
CA LEU A 11 -32.47 -13.48 -3.31
C LEU A 11 -31.47 -12.78 -4.24
N ALA A 12 -31.91 -12.32 -5.42
CA ALA A 12 -31.05 -11.61 -6.36
C ALA A 12 -30.51 -10.29 -5.80
N VAL A 13 -31.34 -9.53 -5.07
CA VAL A 13 -30.93 -8.30 -4.39
C VAL A 13 -29.93 -8.59 -3.26
N TYR A 14 -30.19 -9.65 -2.48
CA TYR A 14 -29.30 -10.09 -1.41
C TYR A 14 -27.92 -10.51 -1.92
N GLU A 15 -27.86 -11.35 -2.97
CA GLU A 15 -26.60 -11.76 -3.59
C GLU A 15 -25.80 -10.57 -4.13
N LYS A 16 -26.48 -9.60 -4.75
CA LYS A 16 -25.86 -8.38 -5.25
C LYS A 16 -25.28 -7.53 -4.12
N ALA A 17 -25.99 -7.43 -2.99
CA ALA A 17 -25.50 -6.72 -1.81
C ALA A 17 -24.29 -7.44 -1.18
N LEU A 18 -24.32 -8.77 -1.11
CA LEU A 18 -23.21 -9.59 -0.59
C LEU A 18 -21.94 -9.41 -1.43
N LYS A 19 -22.04 -9.56 -2.76
CA LYS A 19 -20.92 -9.35 -3.70
C LYS A 19 -20.34 -7.94 -3.61
N ARG A 20 -21.18 -6.92 -3.41
CA ARG A 20 -20.70 -5.54 -3.19
C ARG A 20 -19.90 -5.45 -1.90
N ARG A 21 -20.39 -6.03 -0.81
CA ARG A 21 -19.70 -6.03 0.49
C ARG A 21 -18.35 -6.73 0.42
N GLU A 22 -18.26 -7.87 -0.26
CA GLU A 22 -17.01 -8.60 -0.47
C GLU A 22 -15.98 -7.75 -1.24
N ARG A 23 -16.41 -7.10 -2.33
CA ARG A 23 -15.55 -6.19 -3.10
C ARG A 23 -15.06 -5.01 -2.26
N THR A 24 -15.92 -4.41 -1.44
CA THR A 24 -15.51 -3.31 -0.56
C THR A 24 -14.44 -3.79 0.43
N LYS A 25 -14.63 -4.95 1.07
CA LYS A 25 -13.63 -5.53 1.98
C LYS A 25 -12.29 -5.82 1.30
N GLN A 26 -12.31 -6.37 0.08
CA GLN A 26 -11.09 -6.60 -0.69
C GLN A 26 -10.35 -5.29 -0.96
N ARG A 27 -11.08 -4.24 -1.37
CA ARG A 27 -10.50 -2.94 -1.65
C ARG A 27 -9.93 -2.26 -0.40
N GLU A 28 -10.60 -2.38 0.73
CA GLU A 28 -10.10 -1.92 2.03
C GLU A 28 -8.78 -2.62 2.40
N MET A 29 -8.71 -3.94 2.19
CA MET A 29 -7.50 -4.73 2.45
C MET A 29 -6.34 -4.33 1.52
N GLU A 30 -6.60 -4.12 0.24
CA GLU A 30 -5.60 -3.65 -0.74
C GLU A 30 -5.05 -2.27 -0.37
N LEU A 31 -5.92 -1.35 0.03
CA LEU A 31 -5.53 -0.01 0.48
C LEU A 31 -4.68 -0.08 1.76
N TRP A 32 -5.05 -0.94 2.71
CA TRP A 32 -4.27 -1.18 3.92
C TRP A 32 -2.87 -1.76 3.61
N ASN A 33 -2.79 -2.74 2.71
CA ASN A 33 -1.51 -3.31 2.32
C ASN A 33 -0.62 -2.28 1.60
N THR A 34 -1.23 -1.43 0.79
CA THR A 34 -0.54 -0.35 0.08
C THR A 34 -0.01 0.70 1.06
N SER A 35 -0.82 1.13 2.03
CA SER A 35 -0.40 2.11 3.04
C SER A 35 0.75 1.56 3.89
N LEU A 36 0.68 0.30 4.32
CA LEU A 36 1.77 -0.37 5.04
C LEU A 36 3.06 -0.41 4.20
N THR A 37 2.94 -0.69 2.90
CA THR A 37 4.10 -0.72 1.99
C THR A 37 4.74 0.66 1.86
N LEU A 38 3.93 1.72 1.74
CA LEU A 38 4.44 3.10 1.66
C LEU A 38 5.15 3.51 2.95
N VAL A 39 4.59 3.18 4.12
CA VAL A 39 5.22 3.45 5.42
C VAL A 39 6.56 2.75 5.53
N ARG A 40 6.63 1.46 5.14
CA ARG A 40 7.88 0.69 5.14
C ARG A 40 8.93 1.27 4.18
N ARG A 41 8.52 1.67 2.98
CA ARG A 41 9.41 2.31 1.99
C ARG A 41 9.98 3.62 2.53
N GLU A 42 9.16 4.44 3.16
CA GLU A 42 9.61 5.70 3.74
C GLU A 42 10.56 5.48 4.93
N ALA A 43 10.27 4.49 5.80
CA ALA A 43 11.18 4.11 6.88
C ALA A 43 12.53 3.63 6.36
N LEU A 44 12.54 2.77 5.32
CA LEU A 44 13.76 2.31 4.68
C LEU A 44 14.54 3.48 4.04
N ARG A 45 13.85 4.39 3.35
CA ARG A 45 14.48 5.57 2.75
C ARG A 45 15.20 6.43 3.79
N ARG A 46 14.59 6.64 4.96
CA ARG A 46 15.21 7.40 6.05
C ARG A 46 16.44 6.69 6.61
N LEU A 47 16.38 5.37 6.79
CA LEU A 47 17.53 4.59 7.26
C LEU A 47 18.70 4.67 6.26
N LEU A 48 18.43 4.48 4.97
CA LEU A 48 19.45 4.57 3.92
C LEU A 48 20.05 5.98 3.83
N GLU A 49 19.25 7.03 4.01
CA GLU A 49 19.76 8.41 4.05
C GLU A 49 20.66 8.64 5.28
N GLN A 50 20.30 8.09 6.44
CA GLN A 50 21.16 8.17 7.64
C GLN A 50 22.50 7.47 7.41
N GLU A 51 22.49 6.25 6.89
CA GLU A 51 23.71 5.50 6.56
C GLU A 51 24.58 6.24 5.54
N ARG A 52 23.96 6.78 4.49
CA ARG A 52 24.64 7.60 3.49
C ARG A 52 25.32 8.81 4.12
N GLN A 53 24.67 9.52 5.03
CA GLN A 53 25.24 10.69 5.70
C GLN A 53 26.44 10.31 6.58
N VAL A 54 26.37 9.18 7.29
CA VAL A 54 27.51 8.63 8.05
C VAL A 54 28.67 8.35 7.10
N HIS A 55 28.40 7.65 6.00
CA HIS A 55 29.45 7.27 5.05
C HIS A 55 30.08 8.48 4.34
N ILE A 56 29.30 9.52 4.01
CA ILE A 56 29.83 10.78 3.48
C ILE A 56 30.81 11.41 4.46
N ARG A 57 30.50 11.43 5.76
CA ARG A 57 31.40 11.97 6.78
C ARG A 57 32.69 11.17 6.86
N GLU A 58 32.61 9.84 6.89
CA GLU A 58 33.77 8.95 6.91
C GLU A 58 34.68 9.16 5.69
N LEU A 59 34.09 9.26 4.50
CA LEU A 59 34.84 9.54 3.27
C LEU A 59 35.47 10.93 3.30
N SER A 60 34.74 11.96 3.77
CA SER A 60 35.29 13.31 3.87
C SER A 60 36.50 13.39 4.80
N ASN A 61 36.50 12.60 5.89
CA ASN A 61 37.63 12.50 6.82
C ASN A 61 38.88 11.87 6.17
N THR A 62 38.68 11.07 5.11
CA THR A 62 39.76 10.45 4.33
C THR A 62 40.10 11.23 3.05
N GLY A 63 39.49 12.41 2.84
CA GLY A 63 39.67 13.23 1.65
C GLY A 63 38.96 12.70 0.39
N LEU A 64 38.05 11.73 0.56
CA LEU A 64 37.27 11.11 -0.50
C LEU A 64 35.82 11.61 -0.49
N ALA A 65 35.09 11.40 -1.59
CA ALA A 65 33.68 11.75 -1.70
C ALA A 65 32.91 10.73 -2.55
N ILE A 66 31.63 10.53 -2.23
CA ILE A 66 30.72 9.70 -3.03
C ILE A 66 30.35 10.45 -4.31
N TYR A 67 30.42 9.77 -5.46
CA TYR A 67 29.92 10.30 -6.72
C TYR A 67 28.42 10.63 -6.61
N GLN A 68 28.08 11.90 -6.84
CA GLN A 68 26.69 12.34 -6.93
C GLN A 68 26.29 12.38 -8.40
N GLN A 69 25.35 11.53 -8.79
CA GLN A 69 24.75 11.59 -10.12
C GLN A 69 24.00 12.93 -10.23
N ARG A 70 24.38 13.76 -11.20
CA ARG A 70 23.67 15.03 -11.48
C ARG A 70 22.28 14.68 -12.03
N ALA A 71 21.25 15.26 -11.42
CA ALA A 71 19.87 15.18 -11.88
C ALA A 71 19.67 15.97 -13.18
#